data_AF-A0A917E1A2-F1
#
_entry.id   AF-A0A917E1A2-F1
#
_cell.length_a   1.000
_cell.length_b   1.000
_cell.length_c   1.000
_cell.angle_alpha   90.00
_cell.angle_beta   90.00
_cell.angle_gamma   90.00
#
_symmetry.space_group_name_H-M   'P 1'
#
loop_
_entity.id
_entity.type
_entity.pdbx_description
1 polymer ?
#
loop_
_entity_poly.entity_id
_entity_poly.type
_entity_poly.pdbx_seq_one_letter_code
_entity_poly.pdbx_strand_id
1 'polypeptide(L)'
;MAQGNGSKTALRFFGRSFEHLKPAERRVLEAAVSGRPIASDINEHLEARESFGDRLADDIARIGGSWGFIIAFAAFLGGWALINTLILTTGAFDPYPFIFLNLILSMLAAVQAPIIMMSQNRSAARDRLDASHDYEVNLKAEIGIMALHEKLDELRAEETAEIRALLAVVAERIERIEHRLGADRGSERRGEPTED
;
A
#
# COMPACT_ATOMS: atom_id res chain seq x y z
N MET A 1 -3.39 31.37 -3.95
CA MET A 1 -4.54 30.73 -4.61
C MET A 1 -4.60 29.20 -4.45
N ALA A 2 -3.52 28.51 -4.03
CA ALA A 2 -3.53 27.04 -3.85
C ALA A 2 -4.41 26.50 -2.69
N GLN A 3 -4.57 27.26 -1.59
CA GLN A 3 -5.35 26.81 -0.41
C GLN A 3 -6.85 26.64 -0.69
N GLY A 4 -7.41 27.36 -1.67
CA GLY A 4 -8.85 27.30 -1.99
C GLY A 4 -9.27 26.03 -2.72
N ASN A 5 -8.37 25.41 -3.49
CA ASN A 5 -8.66 24.18 -4.23
C ASN A 5 -8.57 22.96 -3.29
N GLY A 6 -7.49 22.86 -2.51
CA GLY A 6 -7.29 21.75 -1.56
C GLY A 6 -8.42 21.64 -0.53
N SER A 7 -8.97 22.75 -0.06
CA SER A 7 -10.08 22.72 0.90
C SER A 7 -11.40 22.20 0.33
N LYS A 8 -11.67 22.41 -0.97
CA LYS A 8 -12.85 21.84 -1.64
C LYS A 8 -12.68 20.36 -1.92
N THR A 9 -11.49 19.95 -2.37
CA THR A 9 -11.16 18.55 -2.62
C THR A 9 -11.16 17.73 -1.34
N ALA A 10 -10.69 18.30 -0.22
CA ALA A 10 -10.76 17.71 1.11
C ALA A 10 -12.20 17.40 1.54
N LEU A 11 -13.10 18.39 1.41
CA LEU A 11 -14.52 18.20 1.73
C LEU A 11 -15.19 17.17 0.82
N ARG A 12 -14.83 17.14 -0.47
CA ARG A 12 -15.40 16.19 -1.44
C ARG A 12 -15.05 14.73 -1.12
N PHE A 13 -13.79 14.42 -0.84
CA PHE A 13 -13.36 13.02 -0.65
C PHE A 13 -13.38 12.55 0.80
N PHE A 14 -13.17 13.45 1.76
CA PHE A 14 -13.07 13.09 3.19
C PHE A 14 -14.24 13.59 4.03
N GLY A 15 -15.14 14.42 3.48
CA GLY A 15 -16.26 15.01 4.23
C GLY A 15 -15.84 15.98 5.33
N ARG A 16 -14.57 16.42 5.36
CA ARG A 16 -13.99 17.26 6.41
C ARG A 16 -13.13 18.37 5.80
N SER A 17 -13.01 19.49 6.52
CA SER A 17 -12.12 20.58 6.13
C SER A 17 -10.66 20.16 6.18
N PHE A 18 -9.82 20.73 5.31
CA PHE A 18 -8.40 20.42 5.19
C PHE A 18 -7.62 20.53 6.52
N GLU A 19 -8.01 21.47 7.39
CA GLU A 19 -7.39 21.69 8.70
C GLU A 19 -7.61 20.52 9.68
N HIS A 20 -8.72 19.78 9.52
CA HIS A 20 -9.07 18.64 10.36
C HIS A 20 -8.56 17.30 9.82
N LEU A 21 -7.91 17.30 8.65
CA LEU A 21 -7.31 16.09 8.09
C LEU A 21 -6.05 15.71 8.88
N LYS A 22 -5.82 14.41 9.01
CA LYS A 22 -4.57 13.88 9.53
C LYS A 22 -3.40 14.26 8.60
N PRO A 23 -2.16 14.32 9.10
CA PRO A 23 -1.00 14.65 8.27
C PRO A 23 -0.87 13.76 7.03
N ALA A 24 -1.12 12.45 7.16
CA ALA A 24 -1.12 11.49 6.05
C ALA A 24 -2.19 11.81 5.00
N GLU A 25 -3.43 12.10 5.43
CA GLU A 25 -4.54 12.47 4.54
C GLU A 25 -4.24 13.76 3.77
N ARG A 26 -3.61 14.76 4.42
CA ARG A 26 -3.16 16.00 3.76
C ARG A 26 -2.10 15.73 2.69
N ARG A 27 -1.07 14.93 3.03
CA ARG A 27 -0.01 14.55 2.07
C ARG A 27 -0.58 13.85 0.84
N VAL A 28 -1.47 12.88 1.05
CA VAL A 28 -2.10 12.15 -0.05
C VAL A 28 -2.95 13.07 -0.92
N LEU A 29 -3.72 13.97 -0.31
CA LEU A 29 -4.54 14.95 -1.04
C LEU A 29 -3.65 15.90 -1.86
N GLU A 30 -2.57 16.43 -1.29
CA GLU A 30 -1.61 17.28 -2.00
C GLU A 30 -0.92 16.54 -3.13
N ALA A 31 -0.52 15.28 -2.91
CA ALA A 31 0.08 14.43 -3.94
C ALA A 31 -0.91 14.09 -5.07
N ALA A 32 -2.18 13.86 -4.73
CA ALA A 32 -3.24 13.60 -5.70
C ALA A 32 -3.53 14.84 -6.57
N VAL A 33 -3.53 16.03 -5.98
CA VAL A 33 -3.72 17.30 -6.72
C VAL A 33 -2.49 17.68 -7.55
N SER A 34 -1.28 17.36 -7.08
CA SER A 34 -0.02 17.71 -7.76
C SER A 34 0.49 16.66 -8.75
N GLY A 35 -0.15 15.50 -8.85
CA GLY A 35 0.25 14.41 -9.75
C GLY A 35 1.59 13.74 -9.39
N ARG A 36 2.10 13.96 -8.17
CA ARG A 36 3.40 13.40 -7.74
C ARG A 36 3.27 11.96 -7.22
N PRO A 37 4.27 11.09 -7.46
CA PRO A 37 4.34 9.76 -6.86
C PRO A 37 4.73 9.86 -5.38
N ILE A 38 3.93 9.25 -4.48
CA ILE A 38 4.15 9.24 -3.02
C ILE A 38 5.29 8.29 -2.65
N ALA A 39 5.47 7.21 -3.42
CA ALA A 39 6.42 6.13 -3.11
C ALA A 39 7.91 6.54 -3.15
N SER A 40 8.27 7.61 -3.87
CA SER A 40 9.68 8.02 -4.01
C SER A 40 10.22 8.75 -2.79
N ASP A 41 9.38 9.50 -2.08
CA ASP A 41 9.81 10.44 -1.04
C ASP A 41 10.29 9.71 0.24
N ILE A 42 9.66 8.56 0.55
CA ILE A 42 9.89 7.85 1.82
C ILE A 42 11.14 6.97 1.79
N ASN A 43 11.42 6.30 0.66
CA ASN A 43 12.63 5.49 0.52
C ASN A 43 13.90 6.34 0.61
N GLU A 44 13.92 7.52 0.00
CA GLU A 44 15.06 8.45 0.08
C GLU A 44 15.30 8.94 1.53
N HIS A 45 14.22 9.18 2.28
CA HIS A 45 14.32 9.60 3.68
C HIS A 45 14.75 8.48 4.65
N LEU A 46 14.44 7.22 4.33
CA LEU A 46 14.85 6.03 5.08
C LEU A 46 16.34 5.74 4.90
N GLU A 47 16.83 5.74 3.66
CA GLU A 47 18.25 5.44 3.35
C GLU A 47 19.21 6.51 3.91
N ALA A 48 18.76 7.78 3.96
CA ALA A 48 19.58 8.89 4.45
C ALA A 48 19.90 8.83 5.96
N ARG A 49 19.24 7.96 6.74
CA ARG A 49 19.36 7.92 8.22
C ARG A 49 20.13 6.72 8.77
N GLU A 50 20.63 5.80 7.95
CA GLU A 50 21.36 4.64 8.49
C GLU A 50 22.76 5.01 9.00
N SER A 51 22.95 4.88 10.31
CA SER A 51 24.25 5.02 10.96
C SER A 51 25.15 3.80 10.69
N PHE A 52 26.46 3.97 10.79
CA PHE A 52 27.42 2.86 10.72
C PHE A 52 27.14 1.76 11.76
N GLY A 53 26.68 2.13 12.96
CA GLY A 53 26.32 1.18 14.02
C GLY A 53 25.07 0.35 13.70
N ASP A 54 24.12 0.91 12.96
CA ASP A 54 22.90 0.19 12.58
C ASP A 54 23.19 -0.92 11.58
N ARG A 55 24.05 -0.63 10.59
CA ARG A 55 24.53 -1.63 9.61
C ARG A 55 25.28 -2.77 10.26
N LEU A 56 26.18 -2.46 11.21
CA LEU A 56 26.94 -3.48 11.93
C LEU A 56 26.01 -4.38 12.78
N ALA A 57 25.00 -3.82 13.43
CA ALA A 57 24.02 -4.59 14.20
C ALA A 57 23.14 -5.49 13.31
N ASP A 58 22.75 -5.00 12.12
CA ASP A 58 21.98 -5.79 11.13
C ASP A 58 22.80 -6.96 10.58
N ASP A 59 24.10 -6.76 10.33
CA ASP A 59 24.99 -7.83 9.87
C ASP A 59 25.23 -8.87 10.97
N ILE A 60 25.46 -8.42 12.22
CA ILE A 60 25.63 -9.33 13.37
C ILE A 60 24.34 -10.15 13.62
N ALA A 61 23.16 -9.54 13.54
CA ALA A 61 21.89 -10.24 13.72
C ALA A 61 21.66 -11.30 12.63
N ARG A 62 22.03 -11.00 11.38
CA ARG A 62 21.90 -11.92 10.24
C ARG A 62 22.85 -13.11 10.33
N ILE A 63 24.08 -12.87 10.77
CA ILE A 63 25.08 -13.93 10.97
C ILE A 63 24.70 -14.82 12.17
N GLY A 64 24.29 -14.21 13.29
CA GLY A 64 23.91 -14.93 14.50
C GLY A 64 22.64 -15.78 14.38
N GLY A 65 21.73 -15.42 13.45
CA GLY A 65 20.50 -16.16 13.19
C GLY A 65 20.62 -17.32 12.19
N SER A 66 21.79 -17.54 11.59
CA SER A 66 21.98 -18.57 10.57
C SER A 66 22.19 -19.97 11.17
N TRP A 67 21.54 -20.98 10.59
CA TRP A 67 21.75 -22.38 10.93
C TRP A 67 23.22 -22.82 10.80
N GLY A 68 23.96 -22.26 9.83
CA GLY A 68 25.37 -22.55 9.66
C GLY A 68 26.24 -22.03 10.83
N PHE A 69 25.90 -20.86 11.38
CA PHE A 69 26.58 -20.30 12.55
C PHE A 69 26.34 -21.15 13.79
N ILE A 70 25.11 -21.61 14.02
CA ILE A 70 24.76 -22.49 15.15
C ILE A 70 25.58 -23.78 15.11
N ILE A 71 25.67 -24.42 13.94
CA ILE A 71 26.43 -25.67 13.77
C ILE A 71 27.93 -25.43 13.96
N ALA A 72 28.50 -24.38 13.38
CA ALA A 72 29.91 -24.04 13.54
C ALA A 72 30.26 -23.70 15.00
N PHE A 73 29.38 -22.97 15.69
CA PHE A 73 29.54 -22.63 17.10
C PHE A 73 29.50 -23.89 17.99
N ALA A 74 28.55 -24.80 17.76
CA ALA A 74 28.49 -26.08 18.46
C ALA A 74 29.74 -26.94 18.21
N ALA A 75 30.23 -26.99 16.97
CA ALA A 75 31.46 -27.69 16.62
C ALA A 75 32.69 -27.08 17.30
N PHE A 76 32.76 -25.75 17.40
CA PHE A 76 33.82 -25.05 18.13
C PHE A 76 33.80 -25.38 19.63
N LEU A 77 32.62 -25.35 20.28
CA LEU A 77 32.47 -25.73 21.69
C LEU A 77 32.88 -27.19 21.93
N GLY A 78 32.44 -28.10 21.06
CA GLY A 78 32.81 -29.52 21.11
C GLY A 78 34.31 -29.73 20.92
N GLY A 79 34.91 -29.05 19.94
CA GLY A 79 36.36 -29.09 19.70
C GLY A 79 37.17 -28.53 20.86
N TRP A 80 36.75 -27.41 21.44
CA TRP A 80 37.39 -26.80 22.62
C TRP A 80 37.38 -27.75 23.82
N ALA A 81 36.22 -28.36 24.09
CA ALA A 81 36.07 -29.35 25.16
C ALA A 81 36.94 -30.59 24.89
N LEU A 82 36.99 -31.08 23.66
CA LEU A 82 37.79 -32.25 23.25
C LEU A 82 39.29 -32.00 23.41
N ILE A 83 39.79 -30.84 22.97
CA ILE A 83 41.20 -30.46 23.09
C ILE A 83 41.60 -30.34 24.57
N ASN A 84 40.81 -29.65 25.39
CA ASN A 84 41.14 -29.45 26.80
C ASN A 84 41.01 -30.74 27.65
N THR A 85 40.11 -31.67 27.28
CA THR A 85 39.92 -32.93 28.02
C THR A 85 40.84 -34.05 27.58
N LEU A 86 41.03 -34.26 26.28
CA LEU A 86 41.75 -35.43 25.76
C LEU A 86 43.21 -35.14 25.42
N ILE A 87 43.52 -33.94 24.92
CA ILE A 87 44.84 -33.61 24.39
C ILE A 87 45.72 -32.96 25.47
N LEU A 88 45.12 -32.16 26.34
CA LEU A 88 45.82 -31.32 27.32
C LEU A 88 45.68 -31.82 28.76
N THR A 89 45.66 -33.13 28.99
CA THR A 89 45.39 -33.76 30.31
C THR A 89 46.30 -33.32 31.46
N THR A 90 47.55 -32.90 31.20
CA THR A 90 48.52 -32.48 32.23
C THR A 90 48.81 -30.98 32.25
N GLY A 91 48.23 -30.20 31.32
CA GLY A 91 48.46 -28.76 31.17
C GLY A 91 47.23 -28.02 30.63
N ALA A 92 46.04 -28.51 30.94
CA ALA A 92 44.78 -27.97 30.42
C ALA A 92 44.62 -26.51 30.79
N PHE A 93 44.41 -25.69 29.76
CA PHE A 93 44.14 -24.28 29.89
C PHE A 93 42.77 -24.04 30.53
N ASP A 94 41.79 -24.90 30.21
CA ASP A 94 40.44 -24.87 30.79
C ASP A 94 39.99 -26.29 31.21
N PRO A 95 40.46 -26.80 32.36
CA PRO A 95 40.09 -28.14 32.85
C PRO A 95 38.59 -28.23 33.17
N TYR A 96 38.02 -29.43 33.09
CA TYR A 96 36.65 -29.70 33.55
C TYR A 96 36.50 -29.20 35.00
N PRO A 97 35.55 -28.27 35.30
CA PRO A 97 34.26 -28.02 34.65
C PRO A 97 34.19 -26.85 33.62
N PHE A 98 35.29 -26.46 32.97
CA PHE A 98 35.36 -25.44 31.91
C PHE A 98 34.91 -24.03 32.36
N ILE A 99 35.60 -23.46 33.34
CA ILE A 99 35.24 -22.15 33.93
C ILE A 99 35.41 -21.03 32.90
N PHE A 100 36.47 -21.10 32.07
CA PHE A 100 36.74 -20.05 31.09
C PHE A 100 35.70 -20.05 29.96
N LEU A 101 35.35 -21.23 29.45
CA LEU A 101 34.28 -21.38 28.46
C LEU A 101 32.94 -20.87 29.00
N ASN A 102 32.58 -21.23 30.23
CA ASN A 102 31.35 -20.76 30.87
C ASN A 102 31.33 -19.24 31.05
N LEU A 103 32.48 -18.62 31.36
CA LEU A 103 32.59 -17.17 31.48
C LEU A 103 32.33 -16.48 30.14
N ILE A 104 32.95 -16.97 29.06
CA ILE A 104 32.74 -16.44 27.70
C ILE A 104 31.28 -16.60 27.27
N LEU A 105 30.69 -17.78 27.48
CA LEU A 105 29.28 -18.03 27.13
C LEU A 105 28.32 -17.11 27.90
N SER A 106 28.58 -16.88 29.18
CA SER A 106 27.77 -15.98 30.01
C SER A 106 27.87 -14.52 29.53
N MET A 107 29.08 -14.05 29.18
CA MET A 107 29.29 -12.72 28.62
C MET A 107 28.61 -12.57 27.25
N LEU A 108 28.72 -13.60 26.40
CA LEU A 108 28.08 -13.62 25.09
C LEU A 108 26.56 -13.53 25.21
N ALA A 109 25.96 -14.33 26.10
CA ALA A 109 24.53 -14.30 26.37
C ALA A 109 24.06 -12.94 26.92
N ALA A 110 24.83 -12.33 27.82
CA ALA A 110 24.51 -11.01 28.38
C ALA A 110 24.47 -9.90 27.32
N VAL A 111 25.36 -9.95 26.33
CA VAL A 111 25.42 -8.99 25.21
C VAL A 111 24.39 -9.30 24.12
N GLN A 112 23.98 -10.57 23.97
CA GLN A 112 22.99 -10.98 22.98
C GLN A 112 21.62 -10.35 23.19
N ALA A 113 21.09 -10.33 24.42
CA ALA A 113 19.73 -9.84 24.66
C ALA A 113 19.51 -8.36 24.26
N PRO A 114 20.41 -7.42 24.60
CA PRO A 114 20.32 -6.04 24.12
C PRO A 114 20.47 -5.90 22.60
N ILE A 115 21.37 -6.66 21.96
CA ILE A 115 21.55 -6.62 20.50
C ILE A 115 20.28 -7.12 19.79
N ILE A 116 19.70 -8.22 20.27
CA ILE A 116 18.43 -8.76 19.76
C ILE A 116 17.33 -7.71 19.94
N MET A 117 17.24 -7.09 21.13
CA MET A 117 16.23 -6.06 21.40
C MET A 117 16.42 -4.80 20.54
N MET A 118 17.66 -4.37 20.29
CA MET A 118 17.96 -3.25 19.39
C MET A 118 17.58 -3.57 17.95
N SER A 119 17.88 -4.78 17.48
CA SER A 119 17.49 -5.26 16.15
C SER A 119 15.97 -5.32 16.01
N GLN A 120 15.27 -5.90 17.01
CA GLN A 120 13.81 -5.93 17.05
C GLN A 120 13.18 -4.54 17.07
N ASN A 121 13.72 -3.61 17.86
CA ASN A 121 13.22 -2.23 17.90
C ASN A 121 13.40 -1.51 16.55
N ARG A 122 14.50 -1.79 15.83
CA ARG A 122 14.73 -1.28 14.48
C ARG A 122 13.76 -1.90 13.47
N SER A 123 13.56 -3.22 13.48
CA SER A 123 12.56 -3.89 12.64
C SER A 123 11.16 -3.34 12.89
N ALA A 124 10.74 -3.22 14.15
CA ALA A 124 9.43 -2.66 14.50
C ALA A 124 9.27 -1.19 14.08
N ALA A 125 10.35 -0.40 14.07
CA ALA A 125 10.32 0.96 13.54
C ALA A 125 10.14 0.98 12.00
N ARG A 126 10.82 0.09 11.27
CA ARG A 126 10.61 -0.10 9.82
C ARG A 126 9.19 -0.55 9.52
N ASP A 127 8.69 -1.58 10.21
CA ASP A 127 7.34 -2.10 10.03
C ASP A 127 6.26 -1.02 10.24
N ARG A 128 6.46 -0.12 11.21
CA ARG A 128 5.56 1.03 11.44
C ARG A 128 5.61 2.05 10.30
N LEU A 129 6.79 2.30 9.74
CA LEU A 129 6.94 3.21 8.61
C LEU A 129 6.29 2.60 7.36
N ASP A 130 6.55 1.33 7.08
CA ASP A 130 5.94 0.61 5.95
C ASP A 130 4.42 0.59 6.08
N ALA A 131 3.87 0.28 7.26
CA ALA A 131 2.43 0.33 7.50
C ALA A 131 1.83 1.73 7.30
N SER A 132 2.57 2.79 7.67
CA SER A 132 2.12 4.16 7.43
C SER A 132 2.12 4.54 5.95
N HIS A 133 3.09 4.03 5.20
CA HIS A 133 3.18 4.23 3.75
C HIS A 133 2.10 3.45 3.01
N ASP A 134 1.87 2.19 3.36
CA ASP A 134 0.79 1.37 2.81
C ASP A 134 -0.58 2.02 3.04
N TYR A 135 -0.79 2.61 4.22
CA TYR A 135 -1.99 3.39 4.51
C TYR A 135 -2.15 4.58 3.56
N GLU A 136 -1.09 5.34 3.27
CA GLU A 136 -1.12 6.46 2.34
C GLU A 136 -1.38 6.03 0.89
N VAL A 137 -0.74 4.95 0.44
CA VAL A 137 -0.97 4.37 -0.89
C VAL A 137 -2.41 3.90 -1.04
N ASN A 138 -2.93 3.18 -0.05
CA ASN A 138 -4.31 2.71 -0.06
C ASN A 138 -5.31 3.88 -0.09
N LEU A 139 -5.06 4.92 0.71
CA LEU A 139 -5.89 6.12 0.71
C LEU A 139 -5.88 6.84 -0.65
N LYS A 140 -4.71 6.92 -1.30
CA LYS A 140 -4.60 7.47 -2.66
C LYS A 140 -5.42 6.64 -3.67
N ALA A 141 -5.34 5.32 -3.57
CA ALA A 141 -6.11 4.42 -4.42
C ALA A 141 -7.61 4.59 -4.20
N GLU A 142 -8.06 4.71 -2.95
CA GLU A 142 -9.47 4.95 -2.60
C GLU A 142 -9.99 6.27 -3.20
N ILE A 143 -9.24 7.37 -3.08
CA ILE A 143 -9.56 8.65 -3.75
C ILE A 143 -9.62 8.49 -5.27
N GLY A 144 -8.66 7.77 -5.84
CA GLY A 144 -8.61 7.49 -7.27
C GLY A 144 -9.84 6.73 -7.77
N ILE A 145 -10.28 5.71 -7.01
CA ILE A 145 -11.48 4.93 -7.32
C ILE A 145 -12.73 5.80 -7.22
N MET A 146 -12.87 6.60 -6.16
CA MET A 146 -14.01 7.53 -6.01
C MET A 146 -14.09 8.53 -7.16
N ALA A 147 -12.96 9.13 -7.54
CA ALA A 147 -12.89 10.08 -8.64
C ALA A 147 -13.24 9.43 -9.99
N LEU A 148 -12.80 8.18 -10.22
CA LEU A 148 -13.13 7.42 -11.42
C LEU A 148 -14.63 7.06 -11.46
N HIS A 149 -15.21 6.68 -10.32
CA HIS A 149 -16.64 6.37 -10.21
C HIS A 149 -17.49 7.60 -10.53
N GLU A 150 -17.16 8.77 -9.98
CA GLU A 150 -17.85 10.02 -10.28
C GLU A 150 -17.77 10.39 -11.76
N LYS A 151 -16.61 10.19 -12.40
CA LYS A 151 -16.47 10.43 -13.85
C LYS A 151 -17.28 9.44 -14.68
N LEU A 152 -17.36 8.18 -14.23
CA LEU A 152 -18.18 7.16 -14.87
C LEU A 152 -19.67 7.51 -14.76
N ASP A 153 -20.13 7.93 -13.60
CA ASP A 153 -21.52 8.34 -13.37
C ASP A 153 -21.91 9.55 -14.24
N GLU A 154 -21.01 10.54 -14.37
CA GLU A 154 -21.20 11.69 -15.26
C GLU A 154 -21.37 11.25 -16.72
N LEU A 155 -20.47 10.40 -17.23
CA LEU A 155 -20.57 9.85 -18.59
C LEU A 155 -21.85 9.04 -18.80
N ARG A 156 -22.24 8.21 -17.81
CA ARG A 156 -23.48 7.43 -17.88
C ARG A 156 -24.71 8.33 -17.91
N ALA A 157 -24.71 9.43 -17.16
CA ALA A 157 -25.80 10.40 -17.17
C ALA A 157 -25.91 11.10 -18.53
N GLU A 158 -24.78 11.52 -19.13
CA GLU A 158 -24.72 12.09 -20.48
C GLU A 158 -25.26 11.11 -21.53
N GLU A 159 -24.75 9.88 -21.57
CA GLU A 159 -25.21 8.83 -22.49
C GLU A 159 -26.71 8.55 -22.32
N THR A 160 -27.19 8.48 -21.08
CA THR A 160 -28.62 8.24 -20.79
C THR A 160 -29.49 9.39 -21.28
N ALA A 161 -29.03 10.63 -21.12
CA ALA A 161 -29.73 11.81 -21.61
C ALA A 161 -29.78 11.83 -23.14
N GLU A 162 -28.68 11.47 -23.80
CA GLU A 162 -28.61 11.38 -25.26
C GLU A 162 -29.54 10.30 -25.81
N ILE A 163 -29.54 9.10 -25.22
CA ILE A 163 -30.45 8.02 -25.60
C ILE A 163 -31.92 8.45 -25.44
N ARG A 164 -32.27 9.12 -24.33
CA ARG A 164 -33.63 9.64 -24.12
C ARG A 164 -34.03 10.68 -25.18
N ALA A 165 -33.11 11.58 -25.55
CA ALA A 165 -33.35 12.56 -26.60
C ALA A 165 -33.59 11.90 -27.97
N LEU A 166 -32.77 10.90 -28.32
CA LEU A 166 -32.94 10.11 -29.55
C LEU A 166 -34.28 9.37 -29.56
N LEU A 167 -34.68 8.76 -28.45
CA LEU A 167 -35.97 8.08 -28.32
C LEU A 167 -37.15 9.03 -28.50
N ALA A 168 -37.09 10.26 -27.95
CA ALA A 168 -38.12 11.26 -28.14
C ALA A 168 -38.28 11.67 -29.61
N VAL A 169 -37.16 11.84 -30.33
CA VAL A 169 -37.17 12.15 -31.78
C VAL A 169 -37.78 10.99 -32.59
N VAL A 170 -37.45 9.75 -32.24
CA VAL A 170 -38.02 8.56 -32.91
C VAL A 170 -39.54 8.48 -32.66
N ALA A 171 -39.99 8.68 -31.42
CA ALA A 171 -41.42 8.67 -31.07
C ALA A 171 -42.21 9.71 -31.89
N GLU A 172 -41.71 10.94 -31.98
CA GLU A 172 -42.34 12.01 -32.77
C GLU A 172 -42.37 11.68 -34.28
N ARG A 173 -41.35 11.00 -34.81
CA ARG A 173 -41.36 10.53 -36.22
C ARG A 173 -42.41 9.46 -36.44
N ILE A 174 -42.60 8.53 -35.50
CA ILE A 174 -43.62 7.49 -35.59
C ILE A 174 -45.01 8.12 -35.61
N GLU A 175 -45.29 9.06 -34.69
CA GLU A 175 -46.59 9.75 -34.62
C GLU A 175 -46.89 10.52 -35.92
N ARG A 176 -45.90 11.20 -36.50
CA ARG A 176 -46.04 11.85 -37.82
C ARG A 176 -46.36 10.86 -38.94
N ILE A 177 -45.74 9.68 -38.95
CA ILE A 177 -46.01 8.64 -39.96
C ILE A 177 -47.43 8.09 -39.79
N GLU A 178 -47.85 7.80 -38.56
CA GLU A 178 -49.21 7.35 -38.26
C GLU A 178 -50.26 8.37 -38.71
N HIS A 179 -50.05 9.65 -38.43
CA HIS A 179 -50.94 10.72 -38.87
C HIS A 179 -51.03 10.80 -40.41
N ARG A 180 -49.91 10.65 -41.13
CA ARG A 180 -49.90 10.62 -42.61
C ARG A 180 -50.64 9.40 -43.17
N LEU A 181 -50.42 8.22 -42.61
CA LEU A 181 -51.11 6.99 -43.01
C LEU A 181 -52.62 7.00 -42.68
N GLY A 182 -53.02 7.70 -41.61
CA GLY A 182 -54.42 7.93 -41.28
C GLY A 182 -55.11 8.88 -42.27
N ALA A 183 -54.43 9.97 -42.65
CA ALA A 183 -54.94 10.91 -43.64
C ALA A 183 -55.12 10.28 -45.04
N ASP A 184 -54.15 9.47 -45.48
CA ASP A 184 -54.15 8.82 -46.80
C ASP A 184 -55.29 7.79 -46.95
N ARG A 185 -55.54 6.99 -45.90
CA ARG A 185 -56.70 6.08 -45.84
C ARG A 185 -58.05 6.80 -45.78
N GLY A 186 -58.07 8.03 -45.25
CA GLY A 186 -59.26 8.89 -45.23
C GLY A 186 -59.57 9.51 -46.59
N SER A 187 -58.56 9.72 -47.44
CA SER A 187 -58.75 10.15 -48.84
C SER A 187 -59.20 9.01 -49.76
N GLU A 188 -58.71 7.79 -49.58
CA GLU A 188 -59.12 6.63 -50.40
C GLU A 188 -60.62 6.30 -50.23
N ARG A 189 -61.17 6.35 -49.01
CA ARG A 189 -62.61 6.08 -48.77
C ARG A 189 -63.56 7.17 -49.29
N ARG A 190 -63.05 8.37 -49.59
CA ARG A 190 -63.86 9.48 -50.11
C ARG A 190 -63.94 9.48 -51.64
N GLY A 191 -63.19 8.60 -52.30
CA GLY A 191 -63.14 8.46 -53.75
C GLY A 191 -63.95 7.30 -54.32
N GLU A 192 -64.68 6.52 -53.51
CA GLU A 192 -65.58 5.48 -54.03
C GLU A 192 -66.91 6.13 -54.47
N PRO A 193 -67.21 6.24 -55.78
CA PRO A 193 -68.50 6.74 -56.22
C PRO A 193 -69.54 5.66 -55.92
N THR A 194 -70.58 6.02 -55.19
CA THR A 194 -71.83 5.26 -55.18
C THR A 194 -72.41 5.34 -56.60
N GLU A 195 -72.12 4.34 -57.43
CA GLU A 195 -72.84 4.15 -58.70
C GLU A 195 -74.24 3.60 -58.38
N ASP A 196 -75.25 4.28 -58.94
CA ASP A 196 -76.69 3.97 -58.92
C ASP A 196 -77.02 2.61 -59.57
#